data_AF-A0A938N110-F1
#
_entry.id   AF-A0A938N110-F1
#
_cell.length_a   1.000
_cell.length_b   1.000
_cell.length_c   1.000
_cell.angle_alpha   90.00
_cell.angle_beta   90.00
_cell.angle_gamma   90.00
#
_symmetry.space_group_name_H-M   'P 1'
#
loop_
_entity.id
_entity.type
_entity.pdbx_description
1 polymer ?
#
loop_
_entity_poly.entity_id
_entity_poly.type
_entity_poly.pdbx_seq_one_letter_code
_entity_poly.pdbx_strand_id
1 'polypeptide(L)'
;MNKTDATVEVFLRVPGNWEHPQELIARMPSGYQLTAKALILPDGTAIEFRPMPPDDQFAGVFQTACRHPATKAELHRVNGYTVNIGLCGPGGSMAAALTTMRAGAAIVRAGGAGVFIDNSVLAHGGSEWIEMVEDGSCDAVSFAFVNVVRDG
;
A
#
# COMPACT_ATOMS: atom_id res chain seq x y z
N MET A 1 -24.82 -20.04 17.04
CA MET A 1 -23.64 -20.21 16.16
C MET A 1 -23.44 -18.88 15.47
N ASN A 2 -22.54 -18.03 15.98
CA ASN A 2 -22.32 -16.70 15.41
C ASN A 2 -21.61 -16.85 14.07
N LYS A 3 -22.29 -16.45 13.00
CA LYS A 3 -21.70 -16.19 11.70
C LYS A 3 -20.77 -15.00 11.93
N THR A 4 -19.46 -15.22 11.97
CA THR A 4 -18.49 -14.12 11.92
C THR A 4 -18.79 -13.38 10.63
N ASP A 5 -19.30 -12.15 10.71
CA ASP A 5 -19.49 -11.33 9.51
C ASP A 5 -18.12 -11.26 8.82
N ALA A 6 -18.04 -11.78 7.60
CA ALA A 6 -16.79 -11.83 6.86
C ALA A 6 -16.34 -10.38 6.67
N THR A 7 -15.25 -10.02 7.34
CA THR A 7 -14.71 -8.67 7.29
C THR A 7 -14.11 -8.49 5.91
N VAL A 8 -14.54 -7.47 5.17
CA VAL A 8 -13.93 -7.14 3.87
C VAL A 8 -12.56 -6.55 4.14
N GLU A 9 -11.52 -7.22 3.63
CA GLU A 9 -10.11 -6.86 3.81
C GLU A 9 -9.48 -6.33 2.52
N VAL A 10 -8.58 -5.37 2.70
CA VAL A 10 -7.71 -4.83 1.64
C VAL A 10 -6.29 -5.27 1.93
N PHE A 11 -5.67 -5.87 0.92
CA PHE A 11 -4.28 -6.29 0.91
C PHE A 11 -3.46 -5.37 0.02
N LEU A 12 -2.47 -4.72 0.61
CA LEU A 12 -1.51 -3.86 -0.08
C LEU A 12 -0.12 -4.48 -0.06
N ARG A 13 0.64 -4.26 -1.13
CA ARG A 13 2.06 -4.57 -1.25
C ARG A 13 2.85 -3.32 -1.61
N VAL A 14 3.83 -2.98 -0.78
CA VAL A 14 4.68 -1.80 -0.92
C VAL A 14 6.14 -2.23 -1.08
N PRO A 15 6.69 -2.24 -2.31
CA PRO A 15 8.10 -2.55 -2.54
C PRO A 15 9.02 -1.43 -2.03
N GLY A 16 10.15 -1.80 -1.43
CA GLY A 16 11.19 -0.86 -1.04
C GLY A 16 12.58 -1.49 -0.91
N ASN A 17 13.55 -0.62 -0.67
CA ASN A 17 14.99 -0.91 -0.61
C ASN A 17 15.59 -0.57 0.75
N TRP A 18 14.93 -0.98 1.82
CA TRP A 18 15.49 -0.84 3.15
C TRP A 18 16.56 -1.92 3.36
N GLU A 19 17.74 -1.52 3.85
CA GLU A 19 18.86 -2.41 4.13
C GLU A 19 18.58 -3.32 5.34
N HIS A 20 17.87 -2.78 6.33
CA HIS A 20 17.48 -3.50 7.55
C HIS A 20 16.18 -2.93 8.16
N PRO A 21 15.43 -3.71 8.97
CA PRO A 21 14.13 -3.27 9.52
C PRO A 21 14.17 -1.96 10.30
N GLN A 22 15.29 -1.66 10.97
CA GLN A 22 15.48 -0.43 11.75
C GLN A 22 15.49 0.83 10.87
N GLU A 23 15.85 0.71 9.59
CA GLU A 23 15.82 1.84 8.67
C GLU A 23 14.38 2.24 8.36
N LEU A 24 13.52 1.25 8.09
CA LEU A 24 12.08 1.48 7.91
C LEU A 24 11.48 2.14 9.18
N ILE A 25 11.79 1.61 10.36
CA ILE A 25 11.31 2.17 11.64
C ILE A 25 11.75 3.62 11.82
N ALA A 26 13.02 3.94 11.55
CA ALA A 26 13.56 5.29 11.71
C ALA A 26 12.97 6.31 10.72
N ARG A 27 12.46 5.84 9.57
CA ARG A 27 11.82 6.67 8.55
C ARG A 27 10.30 6.77 8.68
N MET A 28 9.70 6.09 9.66
CA MET A 28 8.26 6.15 9.87
C MET A 28 7.81 7.57 10.18
N PRO A 29 6.70 8.05 9.57
CA PRO A 29 6.14 9.34 9.91
C PRO A 29 5.75 9.45 11.39
N SER A 30 5.79 10.67 11.93
CA SER A 30 5.41 10.92 13.32
C SER A 30 4.00 10.42 13.65
N GLY A 31 3.83 9.82 14.83
CA GLY A 31 2.56 9.28 15.29
C GLY A 31 2.26 7.86 14.80
N TYR A 32 3.02 7.34 13.83
CA TYR A 32 2.95 5.93 13.46
C TYR A 32 3.90 5.11 14.33
N GLN A 33 3.50 3.89 14.67
CA GLN A 33 4.36 2.94 15.38
C GLN A 33 4.40 1.63 14.59
N LEU A 34 5.60 1.17 14.28
CA LEU A 34 5.79 -0.11 13.61
C LEU A 34 6.24 -1.16 14.62
N THR A 35 5.54 -2.29 14.62
CA THR A 35 5.89 -3.48 15.39
C THR A 35 6.21 -4.64 14.44
N ALA A 36 6.62 -5.79 14.97
CA ALA A 36 6.89 -6.97 14.16
C ALA A 36 5.66 -7.52 13.40
N LYS A 37 4.44 -7.16 13.79
CA LYS A 37 3.19 -7.72 13.23
C LYS A 37 2.16 -6.68 12.81
N ALA A 38 2.34 -5.42 13.19
CA ALA A 38 1.37 -4.38 12.92
C ALA A 38 2.01 -3.01 12.74
N LEU A 39 1.41 -2.22 11.85
CA LEU A 39 1.56 -0.79 11.76
C LEU A 39 0.40 -0.13 12.51
N ILE A 40 0.71 0.62 13.56
CA ILE A 40 -0.26 1.35 14.36
C ILE A 40 -0.32 2.79 13.84
N LEU A 41 -1.52 3.23 13.48
CA LEU A 41 -1.81 4.57 12.99
C LEU A 41 -1.91 5.58 14.16
N PRO A 42 -1.86 6.90 13.88
CA PRO A 42 -1.97 7.93 14.92
C PRO A 42 -3.26 7.89 15.75
N ASP A 43 -4.34 7.32 15.22
CA ASP A 43 -5.62 7.13 15.92
C ASP A 43 -5.69 5.83 16.75
N GLY A 44 -4.60 5.06 16.79
CA GLY A 44 -4.51 3.78 17.48
C GLY A 44 -4.96 2.58 16.67
N THR A 45 -5.44 2.77 15.44
CA THR A 45 -5.84 1.65 14.55
C THR A 45 -4.61 0.80 14.21
N ALA A 46 -4.71 -0.52 14.39
CA ALA A 46 -3.67 -1.46 14.01
C ALA A 46 -3.99 -2.09 12.65
N ILE A 47 -3.03 -1.97 11.72
CA ILE A 47 -3.05 -2.62 10.40
C ILE A 47 -2.04 -3.76 10.44
N GLU A 48 -2.44 -4.94 9.99
CA GLU A 48 -1.51 -6.06 9.94
C GLU A 48 -0.33 -5.74 9.02
N PHE A 49 0.88 -6.09 9.45
CA PHE A 49 2.13 -5.82 8.76
C PHE A 49 2.92 -7.11 8.56
N ARG A 50 3.32 -7.40 7.33
CA ARG A 50 4.08 -8.59 6.95
C ARG A 50 5.21 -8.24 5.97
N PRO A 51 6.48 -8.30 6.36
CA PRO A 51 7.58 -8.23 5.40
C PRO A 51 7.62 -9.52 4.58
N MET A 52 7.80 -9.39 3.27
CA MET A 52 7.90 -10.50 2.32
C MET A 52 9.21 -10.39 1.54
N PRO A 53 9.90 -11.51 1.26
CA PRO A 53 11.09 -11.49 0.42
C PRO A 53 10.76 -11.00 -1.00
N PRO A 54 11.75 -10.53 -1.75
CA PRO A 54 11.55 -10.18 -3.13
C PRO A 54 11.40 -11.45 -3.98
N ASP A 55 10.57 -11.35 -5.02
CA ASP A 55 10.44 -12.28 -6.12
C ASP A 55 10.79 -11.61 -7.47
N ASP A 56 10.99 -12.43 -8.50
CA ASP A 56 11.45 -12.03 -9.84
C ASP A 56 10.33 -11.52 -10.77
N GLN A 57 9.06 -11.62 -10.36
CA GLN A 57 7.91 -11.27 -11.20
C GLN A 57 7.27 -9.93 -10.80
N PHE A 58 7.31 -9.59 -9.51
CA PHE A 58 6.53 -8.50 -8.94
C PHE A 58 6.81 -7.16 -9.61
N ALA A 59 8.05 -6.86 -9.96
CA ALA A 59 8.40 -5.60 -10.60
C ALA A 59 7.71 -5.43 -11.96
N GLY A 60 7.63 -6.52 -12.76
CA GLY A 60 6.91 -6.53 -14.02
C GLY A 60 5.40 -6.42 -13.82
N VAL A 61 4.85 -7.17 -12.85
CA VAL A 61 3.42 -7.12 -12.51
C VAL A 61 3.02 -5.70 -12.07
N PHE A 62 3.78 -5.09 -11.18
CA PHE A 62 3.56 -3.73 -10.69
C PHE A 62 3.50 -2.74 -11.86
N GLN A 63 4.48 -2.80 -12.77
CA GLN A 63 4.52 -1.94 -13.95
C GLN A 63 3.31 -2.09 -14.86
N THR A 64 2.87 -3.32 -15.11
CA THR A 64 1.69 -3.58 -15.96
C THR A 64 0.37 -3.22 -15.27
N ALA A 65 0.32 -3.26 -13.95
CA ALA A 65 -0.85 -2.92 -13.14
C ALA A 65 -0.98 -1.41 -12.85
N CYS A 66 0.06 -0.63 -13.18
CA CYS A 66 0.05 0.82 -12.97
C CYS A 66 -1.05 1.48 -13.79
N ARG A 67 -2.03 2.07 -13.11
CA ARG A 67 -3.13 2.80 -13.76
C ARG A 67 -2.64 4.02 -14.52
N HIS A 68 -1.71 4.74 -13.92
CA HIS A 68 -0.91 5.76 -14.58
C HIS A 68 0.57 5.35 -14.51
N PRO A 69 1.38 5.68 -15.53
CA PRO A 69 2.80 5.37 -15.50
C PRO A 69 3.47 5.96 -14.26
N ALA A 70 4.07 5.11 -13.44
CA ALA A 70 4.91 5.56 -12.33
C ALA A 70 6.14 6.31 -12.86
N THR A 71 6.71 7.18 -12.03
CA THR A 71 7.92 7.92 -12.40
C THR A 71 9.10 6.98 -12.60
N LYS A 72 10.11 7.41 -13.38
CA LYS A 72 11.34 6.62 -13.56
C LYS A 72 12.05 6.28 -12.25
N ALA A 73 12.00 7.18 -11.26
CA ALA A 73 12.61 6.97 -9.95
C ALA A 73 11.86 5.89 -9.15
N GLU A 74 10.53 5.91 -9.17
CA GLU A 74 9.70 4.88 -8.54
C GLU A 74 9.92 3.52 -9.21
N LEU A 75 9.90 3.47 -10.55
CA LEU A 75 10.17 2.24 -11.29
C LEU A 75 11.56 1.68 -11.03
N HIS A 76 12.58 2.53 -10.91
CA HIS A 76 13.92 2.08 -10.55
C HIS A 76 13.96 1.44 -9.16
N ARG A 77 13.25 2.02 -8.17
CA ARG A 77 13.12 1.40 -6.83
C ARG A 77 12.35 0.08 -6.88
N VAL A 78 11.25 0.02 -7.64
CA VAL A 78 10.47 -1.21 -7.82
C VAL A 78 11.34 -2.30 -8.46
N ASN A 79 12.16 -1.99 -9.47
CA ASN A 79 13.01 -2.97 -10.13
C ASN A 79 14.16 -3.49 -9.25
N GLY A 80 14.59 -2.69 -8.28
CA GLY A 80 15.67 -3.05 -7.38
C GLY A 80 15.22 -3.50 -5.99
N TYR A 81 13.91 -3.67 -5.76
CA TYR A 81 13.34 -3.86 -4.42
C TYR A 81 13.94 -5.07 -3.67
N THR A 82 14.26 -4.89 -2.39
CA THR A 82 14.83 -5.95 -1.54
C THR A 82 13.79 -6.58 -0.61
N VAL A 83 12.66 -5.93 -0.42
CA VAL A 83 11.57 -6.39 0.44
C VAL A 83 10.24 -5.79 -0.02
N ASN A 84 9.19 -6.58 0.10
CA ASN A 84 7.82 -6.15 -0.13
C ASN A 84 7.08 -6.09 1.21
N ILE A 85 6.54 -4.94 1.57
CA ILE A 85 5.74 -4.79 2.78
C ILE A 85 4.29 -5.09 2.46
N GLY A 86 3.79 -6.20 2.98
CA GLY A 86 2.37 -6.55 3.00
C GLY A 86 1.65 -5.80 4.11
N LEU A 87 0.53 -5.17 3.77
CA LEU A 87 -0.42 -4.59 4.73
C LEU A 87 -1.79 -5.22 4.53
N CYS A 88 -2.43 -5.67 5.61
CA CYS A 88 -3.82 -6.11 5.59
C CYS A 88 -4.65 -5.27 6.55
N GLY A 89 -5.70 -4.64 6.03
CA GLY A 89 -6.55 -3.72 6.76
C GLY A 89 -8.00 -3.76 6.30
N PRO A 90 -8.90 -3.01 6.96
CA PRO A 90 -10.32 -3.04 6.65
C PRO A 90 -10.62 -2.34 5.30
N GLY A 91 -11.63 -2.84 4.58
CA GLY A 91 -12.06 -2.30 3.28
C GLY A 91 -13.57 -2.15 3.07
N GLY A 92 -14.40 -2.62 4.00
CA GLY A 92 -15.86 -2.68 3.85
C GLY A 92 -16.62 -1.35 3.78
N SER A 93 -15.91 -0.22 3.79
CA SER A 93 -16.46 1.13 3.62
C SER A 93 -15.38 2.07 3.08
N MET A 94 -15.76 3.24 2.57
CA MET A 94 -14.79 4.25 2.11
C MET A 94 -13.85 4.70 3.23
N ALA A 95 -14.37 4.90 4.45
CA ALA A 95 -13.55 5.28 5.60
C ALA A 95 -12.58 4.17 6.02
N ALA A 96 -13.02 2.91 5.97
CA ALA A 96 -12.16 1.75 6.22
C ALA A 96 -11.06 1.63 5.17
N ALA A 97 -11.42 1.72 3.89
CA ALA A 97 -10.47 1.66 2.79
C ALA A 97 -9.44 2.80 2.88
N LEU A 98 -9.87 4.03 3.16
CA LEU A 98 -8.98 5.18 3.37
C LEU A 98 -8.01 4.96 4.54
N THR A 99 -8.46 4.29 5.61
CA THR A 99 -7.61 3.92 6.74
C THR A 99 -6.48 3.00 6.29
N THR A 100 -6.80 1.97 5.51
CA THR A 100 -5.78 1.09 4.91
C THR A 100 -4.89 1.84 3.91
N MET A 101 -5.44 2.79 3.15
CA MET A 101 -4.64 3.61 2.24
C MET A 101 -3.61 4.47 2.96
N ARG A 102 -3.99 5.08 4.09
CA ARG A 102 -3.09 5.87 4.96
C ARG A 102 -1.92 5.03 5.48
N ALA A 103 -2.17 3.77 5.82
CA ALA A 103 -1.13 2.82 6.20
C ALA A 103 -0.13 2.61 5.05
N GLY A 104 -0.62 2.38 3.83
CA GLY A 104 0.22 2.31 2.63
C GLY A 104 1.03 3.59 2.40
N ALA A 105 0.41 4.77 2.58
CA ALA A 105 1.09 6.05 2.43
C ALA A 105 2.20 6.26 3.46
N ALA A 106 2.04 5.75 4.68
CA ALA A 106 3.10 5.80 5.69
C ALA A 106 4.34 4.99 5.26
N ILE A 107 4.15 3.81 4.68
CA ILE A 107 5.27 2.99 4.17
C ILE A 107 5.91 3.64 2.94
N VAL A 108 5.12 4.22 2.03
CA VAL A 108 5.63 4.99 0.88
C VAL A 108 6.48 6.17 1.37
N ARG A 109 5.98 6.96 2.31
CA ARG A 109 6.73 8.07 2.92
C ARG A 109 8.00 7.60 3.64
N ALA A 110 8.00 6.39 4.18
CA ALA A 110 9.17 5.78 4.80
C ALA A 110 10.19 5.17 3.80
N GLY A 111 9.94 5.26 2.50
CA GLY A 111 10.88 4.82 1.45
C GLY A 111 10.32 3.84 0.43
N GLY A 112 9.05 3.46 0.54
CA GLY A 112 8.38 2.62 -0.46
C GLY A 112 8.26 3.31 -1.82
N ALA A 113 8.24 2.52 -2.89
CA ALA A 113 8.21 3.04 -4.26
C ALA A 113 6.79 3.32 -4.79
N GLY A 114 5.79 2.68 -4.20
CA GLY A 114 4.39 2.76 -4.61
C GLY A 114 3.58 1.64 -3.98
N VAL A 115 2.32 1.50 -4.37
CA VAL A 115 1.38 0.56 -3.75
C VAL A 115 0.77 -0.32 -4.84
N PHE A 116 0.86 -1.63 -4.64
CA PHE A 116 0.08 -2.63 -5.37
C PHE A 116 -1.06 -3.11 -4.48
N ILE A 117 -2.25 -3.27 -5.05
CA ILE A 117 -3.45 -3.70 -4.35
C ILE A 117 -3.82 -5.09 -4.85
N ASP A 118 -3.68 -6.11 -4.00
CA ASP A 118 -3.90 -7.51 -4.42
C ASP A 118 -5.37 -7.77 -4.78
N ASN A 119 -6.32 -7.14 -4.10
CA ASN A 119 -7.74 -7.36 -4.34
C ASN A 119 -8.23 -6.85 -5.71
N SER A 120 -7.60 -5.81 -6.26
CA SER A 120 -8.01 -5.18 -7.52
C SER A 120 -7.00 -5.33 -8.66
N VAL A 121 -5.81 -5.87 -8.36
CA VAL A 121 -4.70 -6.01 -9.31
C VAL A 121 -4.35 -4.65 -9.94
N LEU A 122 -4.36 -3.60 -9.12
CA LEU A 122 -3.99 -2.23 -9.50
C LEU A 122 -2.71 -1.83 -8.78
N ALA A 123 -1.90 -1.01 -9.46
CA ALA A 123 -0.75 -0.36 -8.88
C ALA A 123 -0.80 1.16 -9.05
N HIS A 124 -0.21 1.85 -8.09
CA HIS A 124 -0.04 3.30 -8.08
C HIS A 124 1.38 3.66 -7.70
N GLY A 125 1.97 4.63 -8.41
CA GLY A 125 3.23 5.24 -7.99
C GLY A 125 3.10 5.88 -6.61
N GLY A 126 4.19 5.95 -5.86
CA GLY A 126 4.16 6.49 -4.50
C GLY A 126 3.63 7.92 -4.41
N SER A 127 3.97 8.77 -5.38
CA SER A 127 3.53 10.17 -5.44
C SER A 127 2.01 10.26 -5.63
N GLU A 128 1.47 9.54 -6.61
CA GLU A 128 0.03 9.47 -6.87
C GLU A 128 -0.73 8.88 -5.66
N TRP A 129 -0.18 7.85 -5.03
CA TRP A 129 -0.79 7.26 -3.84
C TRP A 129 -0.92 8.26 -2.70
N ILE A 130 0.13 9.06 -2.46
CA ILE A 130 0.12 10.10 -1.44
C ILE A 130 -0.94 11.16 -1.77
N GLU A 131 -1.01 11.61 -3.02
CA GLU A 131 -2.00 12.59 -3.48
C GLU A 131 -3.43 12.09 -3.24
N MET A 132 -3.74 10.85 -3.60
CA MET A 132 -5.07 10.26 -3.36
C MET A 132 -5.42 10.16 -1.87
N VAL A 133 -4.44 9.84 -1.02
CA VAL A 133 -4.65 9.75 0.44
C VAL A 133 -4.87 11.12 1.08
N GLU A 134 -4.16 12.14 0.59
CA GLU A 134 -4.29 13.53 1.05
C GLU A 134 -5.60 14.17 0.60
N ASP A 135 -6.06 13.87 -0.62
CA ASP A 135 -7.39 14.23 -1.10
C ASP A 135 -8.48 13.56 -0.24
N GLY A 136 -8.39 12.24 -0.06
CA GLY A 136 -9.24 11.48 0.86
C GLY A 136 -10.75 11.50 0.52
N SER A 137 -11.15 12.05 -0.64
CA SER A 137 -12.54 12.04 -1.09
C SER A 137 -12.99 10.62 -1.49
N CYS A 138 -14.30 10.41 -1.54
CA CYS A 138 -14.86 9.16 -2.04
C CYS A 138 -14.39 8.85 -3.47
N ASP A 139 -14.15 9.87 -4.30
CA ASP A 139 -13.70 9.70 -5.68
C ASP A 139 -12.25 9.23 -5.72
N ALA A 140 -11.35 9.84 -4.93
CA ALA A 140 -9.95 9.40 -4.82
C ALA A 140 -9.84 7.98 -4.27
N VAL A 141 -10.60 7.66 -3.21
CA VAL A 141 -10.64 6.31 -2.64
C VAL A 141 -11.19 5.32 -3.67
N SER A 142 -12.29 5.63 -4.34
CA SER A 142 -12.86 4.75 -5.37
C SER A 142 -11.88 4.55 -6.54
N PHE A 143 -11.20 5.62 -6.97
CA PHE A 143 -10.21 5.57 -8.04
C PHE A 143 -9.03 4.65 -7.70
N ALA A 144 -8.59 4.60 -6.44
CA ALA A 144 -7.52 3.71 -6.00
C ALA A 144 -7.88 2.22 -6.20
N PHE A 145 -9.15 1.84 -5.99
CA PHE A 145 -9.55 0.43 -5.98
C PHE A 145 -10.25 -0.04 -7.26
N VAL A 146 -10.86 0.86 -8.03
CA VAL A 146 -11.73 0.48 -9.15
C VAL A 146 -11.00 0.61 -10.49
N ASN A 147 -10.79 -0.50 -11.18
CA ASN A 147 -10.30 -0.48 -12.55
C ASN A 147 -11.41 -0.06 -13.52
N VAL A 148 -11.12 0.85 -14.44
CA VAL A 148 -12.06 1.25 -15.50
C VAL A 148 -11.61 0.57 -16.78
N VAL A 149 -12.26 -0.54 -17.13
CA VAL A 149 -12.08 -1.18 -18.43
C VAL A 149 -12.75 -0.27 -19.47
N ARG A 150 -11.95 0.31 -20.35
CA ARG A 150 -12.48 0.96 -21.55
C ARG A 150 -12.55 -0.11 -22.63
N ASP A 151 -13.76 -0.43 -23.08
CA ASP A 151 -13.95 -1.21 -24.30
C ASP A 151 -13.28 -0.43 -25.44
N GLY A 152 -12.36 -1.09 -26.14
CA GLY A 152 -11.63 -0.54 -27.27
C GLY A 152 -12.47 -0.43 -28.53
#